data_AF-A0A9W5Y7B1-F1
#
_entry.id   AF-A0A9W5Y7B1-F1
#
_cell.length_a   1.000
_cell.length_b   1.000
_cell.length_c   1.000
_cell.angle_alpha   90.00
_cell.angle_beta   90.00
_cell.angle_gamma   90.00
#
_symmetry.space_group_name_H-M   'P 1'
#
loop_
_entity.id
_entity.type
_entity.pdbx_description
1 polymer ?
#
loop_
_entity_poly.entity_id
_entity_poly.type
_entity_poly.pdbx_seq_one_letter_code
_entity_poly.pdbx_strand_id
1 'polypeptide(L)' 'MKIIGIILLVVGAIIFYGTKLMYKRNKKKMDYNPNKNDNEEFLALLNNGAIVTKIIGALLVVSGVIIILLFY' A
#
# COMPACT_ATOMS: atom_id res chain seq x y z
N MET A 1 12.98 21.52 6.70
CA MET A 1 11.90 20.60 7.13
C MET A 1 10.90 20.28 6.01
N LYS A 2 10.51 21.24 5.15
CA LYS A 2 9.57 21.00 4.01
C LYS A 2 9.93 19.84 3.08
N ILE A 3 11.22 19.70 2.73
CA ILE A 3 11.72 18.63 1.85
C ILE A 3 11.43 17.24 2.44
N ILE A 4 11.59 17.06 3.75
CA ILE A 4 11.32 15.80 4.44
C ILE A 4 9.82 15.48 4.39
N GLY A 5 8.96 16.48 4.58
CA GLY A 5 7.51 16.33 4.43
C GLY A 5 7.10 15.91 3.02
N ILE A 6 7.72 16.47 1.99
CA ILE A 6 7.47 16.10 0.59
C ILE A 6 7.89 14.65 0.31
N ILE A 7 9.06 14.22 0.81
CA ILE A 7 9.53 12.85 0.67
C ILE A 7 8.54 11.86 1.31
N LEU A 8 8.07 12.15 2.54
CA LEU A 8 7.06 11.33 3.22
C LEU A 8 5.76 11.23 2.43
N LEU A 9 5.32 12.34 1.83
CA LEU A 9 4.12 12.40 1.02
C LEU A 9 4.26 11.54 -0.25
N VAL A 10 5.38 11.65 -0.96
CA VAL A 10 5.66 10.89 -2.18
C VAL A 10 5.81 9.40 -1.87
N VAL A 11 6.59 9.03 -0.86
CA VAL A 11 6.79 7.63 -0.47
C VAL A 11 5.48 7.01 0.03
N GLY A 12 4.73 7.72 0.89
CA GLY A 12 3.43 7.27 1.36
C GLY A 12 2.43 7.05 0.22
N ALA A 13 2.40 7.97 -0.76
CA ALA A 13 1.56 7.83 -1.95
C ALA A 13 1.96 6.61 -2.80
N ILE A 14 3.26 6.39 -3.06
CA ILE A 14 3.75 5.23 -3.82
C ILE A 14 3.34 3.92 -3.13
N ILE A 15 3.47 3.82 -1.81
CA ILE A 15 3.09 2.63 -1.05
C ILE A 15 1.56 2.41 -1.11
N PHE A 16 0.78 3.48 -0.96
CA PHE A 16 -0.68 3.43 -0.98
C PHE A 16 -1.25 3.03 -2.35
N TYR A 17 -0.69 3.56 -3.44
CA TYR A 17 -1.14 3.24 -4.81
C TYR A 17 -0.52 1.93 -5.32
N GLY A 18 0.73 1.62 -4.96
CA GLY A 18 1.46 0.43 -5.41
C GLY A 18 0.83 -0.88 -4.93
N THR A 19 0.29 -0.91 -3.71
CA THR A 19 -0.42 -2.07 -3.15
C THR A 19 -1.65 -2.47 -3.97
N LYS A 20 -2.42 -1.50 -4.48
CA LYS A 20 -3.58 -1.77 -5.35
C LYS A 20 -3.16 -2.45 -6.66
N LEU A 21 -2.02 -2.05 -7.20
CA LEU A 21 -1.46 -2.57 -8.46
C LEU A 21 -0.93 -4.01 -8.29
N MET A 22 -0.21 -4.27 -7.19
CA MET A 22 0.27 -5.61 -6.85
C MET A 22 -0.89 -6.58 -6.60
N TYR A 23 -1.91 -6.18 -5.84
CA TYR A 23 -3.07 -7.02 -5.55
C TYR A 23 -3.80 -7.44 -6.84
N LYS A 24 -4.05 -6.48 -7.76
CA LYS A 24 -4.74 -6.74 -9.03
C LYS A 24 -3.94 -7.69 -9.94
N ARG A 25 -2.62 -7.56 -9.97
CA ARG A 25 -1.73 -8.44 -10.76
C ARG A 25 -1.69 -9.86 -10.20
N ASN A 26 -1.61 -10.02 -8.88
CA ASN A 26 -1.53 -11.33 -8.24
C ASN A 26 -2.87 -12.08 -8.27
N LYS A 27 -3.99 -11.37 -8.07
CA LYS A 27 -5.34 -11.97 -8.23
C LYS A 27 -5.53 -12.59 -9.61
N LYS A 28 -5.09 -11.90 -10.67
CA LYS A 28 -5.19 -12.39 -12.06
C LYS A 28 -4.32 -13.62 -12.35
N LYS A 29 -3.20 -13.78 -11.64
CA LYS A 29 -2.31 -14.95 -11.78
C LYS A 29 -2.83 -16.18 -11.03
N MET A 30 -3.54 -15.98 -9.92
CA MET A 30 -4.07 -17.09 -9.11
C MET A 30 -5.41 -17.65 -9.59
N ASP A 31 -6.20 -16.86 -10.31
CA ASP A 31 -7.46 -17.32 -10.93
C ASP A 31 -7.23 -18.41 -12.01
N TYR A 32 -5.99 -18.56 -12.49
CA TYR A 32 -5.60 -19.51 -13.55
C TYR A 32 -5.02 -20.83 -13.01
N ASN A 33 -4.91 -21.01 -11.68
CA ASN A 33 -4.25 -22.16 -11.06
C ASN A 33 -5.27 -23.13 -10.42
N PRO A 34 -5.29 -24.44 -10.77
CA PRO A 34 -6.30 -25.41 -10.31
C PRO A 34 -6.27 -25.77 -8.81
N ASN A 35 -5.20 -25.45 -8.06
CA ASN A 35 -5.14 -25.66 -6.60
C ASN A 35 -5.84 -24.50 -5.85
N LYS A 36 -7.15 -24.60 -5.73
CA LYS A 36 -8.03 -23.53 -5.23
C LYS A 36 -7.83 -23.20 -3.74
N ASN A 37 -7.56 -24.19 -2.89
CA ASN A 37 -7.45 -24.00 -1.43
C ASN A 37 -6.21 -23.19 -1.02
N ASP A 38 -5.03 -23.53 -1.54
CA ASP A 38 -3.78 -22.83 -1.20
C ASP A 38 -3.78 -21.38 -1.71
N ASN A 39 -4.47 -21.14 -2.83
CA ASN A 39 -4.60 -19.80 -3.41
C ASN A 39 -5.51 -18.89 -2.59
N GLU A 40 -6.55 -19.42 -1.94
CA GLU A 40 -7.47 -18.63 -1.12
C GLU A 40 -6.79 -18.13 0.16
N GLU A 41 -5.99 -18.96 0.82
CA GLU A 41 -5.23 -18.58 2.01
C GLU A 41 -4.14 -17.55 1.67
N PHE A 42 -3.43 -17.74 0.54
CA PHE A 42 -2.47 -16.76 0.05
C PHE A 42 -3.13 -15.43 -0.36
N LEU A 43 -4.31 -15.47 -1.00
CA LEU A 43 -5.06 -14.25 -1.35
C LEU A 43 -5.57 -13.52 -0.11
N ALA A 44 -5.98 -14.25 0.93
CA ALA A 44 -6.39 -13.67 2.21
C ALA A 44 -5.20 -12.98 2.91
N LEU A 45 -4.04 -13.65 2.96
CA LEU A 45 -2.80 -13.07 3.48
C LEU A 45 -2.35 -11.84 2.67
N LEU A 46 -2.41 -11.92 1.33
CA LEU A 46 -2.08 -10.81 0.45
C LEU A 46 -3.04 -9.63 0.62
N ASN A 47 -4.33 -9.91 0.83
CA ASN A 47 -5.33 -8.88 1.09
C ASN A 47 -5.08 -8.19 2.44
N ASN A 48 -4.86 -8.97 3.51
CA ASN A 48 -4.54 -8.43 4.83
C ASN A 48 -3.24 -7.62 4.80
N GLY A 49 -2.19 -8.14 4.16
CA GLY A 49 -0.94 -7.42 3.94
C GLY A 49 -1.17 -6.10 3.19
N ALA A 50 -1.93 -6.12 2.09
CA ALA A 50 -2.26 -4.92 1.32
C ALA A 50 -3.06 -3.89 2.12
N ILE A 51 -3.97 -4.32 3.00
CA ILE A 51 -4.72 -3.44 3.91
C ILE A 51 -3.77 -2.77 4.89
N VAL A 52 -2.92 -3.54 5.57
CA VAL A 52 -1.93 -3.00 6.52
C VAL A 52 -0.98 -2.03 5.83
N THR A 53 -0.45 -2.39 4.67
CA THR A 53 0.44 -1.53 3.89
C THR A 53 -0.25 -0.25 3.42
N LYS A 54 -1.54 -0.30 3.05
CA LYS A 54 -2.32 0.92 2.77
C LYS A 54 -2.47 1.82 3.99
N ILE A 55 -2.74 1.26 5.17
CA ILE A 55 -2.85 2.03 6.41
C ILE A 55 -1.53 2.74 6.70
N ILE A 56 -0.40 2.03 6.60
CA ILE A 56 0.94 2.61 6.78
C ILE A 56 1.20 3.71 5.75
N GLY A 57 0.91 3.46 4.47
CA GLY A 57 1.06 4.46 3.41
C GLY A 57 0.22 5.72 3.66
N ALA A 58 -1.03 5.55 4.10
CA ALA A 58 -1.91 6.67 4.45
C ALA A 58 -1.38 7.47 5.65
N LEU A 59 -0.87 6.81 6.69
CA LEU A 59 -0.26 7.48 7.85
C LEU A 59 0.99 8.28 7.45
N LEU A 60 1.80 7.76 6.53
CA LEU A 60 2.97 8.48 5.98
C LEU A 60 2.54 9.72 5.17
N VAL A 61 1.47 9.64 4.39
CA VAL A 61 0.93 10.80 3.67
C VAL A 61 0.41 11.85 4.66
N VAL A 62 -0.41 11.45 5.63
CA VAL A 62 -0.99 12.36 6.63
C VAL A 62 0.11 13.03 7.45
N SER A 63 1.08 12.27 7.96
CA SER A 63 2.22 12.84 8.69
C SER A 63 3.06 13.77 7.81
N GLY A 64 3.30 13.42 6.55
CA GLY A 64 3.98 14.29 5.58
C GLY A 64 3.25 15.62 5.38
N VAL A 65 1.92 15.59 5.22
CA VAL A 65 1.08 16.80 5.11
C VAL A 65 1.15 17.66 6.38
N ILE A 66 1.06 17.05 7.56
CA ILE A 66 1.15 17.76 8.84
C ILE A 66 2.52 18.45 8.98
N ILE A 67 3.60 17.76 8.64
CA ILE A 67 4.96 18.34 8.65
C ILE A 67 5.06 19.49 7.65
N ILE A 68 4.49 19.37 6.46
CA ILE A 68 4.49 20.48 5.50
C ILE A 68 3.73 21.67 6.06
N LEU A 69 2.54 21.48 6.67
CA LEU A 69 1.71 22.56 7.22
C LEU A 69 2.34 23.23 8.45
N LEU A 70 2.89 22.46 9.38
CA LEU A 70 3.52 22.99 10.60
C LEU A 70 4.83 23.74 10.31
N PHE A 71 5.52 23.38 9.23
CA PHE A 71 6.75 24.02 8.80
C PHE A 71 6.57 24.83 7.51
N TYR A 72 5.33 25.19 7.15
CA TYR A 72 5.01 26.07 6.02
C TYR A 72 5.29 27.53 6.37
#